data_AF-A0A380P703-F1
#
_entry.id   AF-A0A380P703-F1
#
_cell.length_a   1.000
_cell.length_b   1.000
_cell.length_c   1.000
_cell.angle_alpha   90.00
_cell.angle_beta   90.00
_cell.angle_gamma   90.00
#
_symmetry.space_group_name_H-M   'P 1'
#
loop_
_entity.id
_entity.type
_entity.pdbx_description
1 polymer ?
#
loop_
_entity_poly.entity_id
_entity_poly.type
_entity_poly.pdbx_seq_one_letter_code
_entity_poly.pdbx_strand_id
1 'polypeptide(L)'
;MLAWRDEAIARGDLNLAQQPEQVWRTFIGVLDDFVTVFDAETMTLSELKDALQAGFDNANYSGIPATMDQVRVSESGIVQGEHYDTTIVFGATNTNLPGTVKTKAI
;
A
#
# COMPACT_ATOMS: atom_id res chain seq x y z
N MET A 1 14.40 -13.50 9.87
CA MET A 1 13.36 -13.53 8.81
C MET A 1 12.79 -14.93 8.59
N LEU A 2 13.62 -15.94 8.28
CA LEU A 2 13.16 -17.33 8.08
C LEU A 2 12.37 -17.89 9.28
N ALA A 3 12.86 -17.70 10.51
CA ALA A 3 12.16 -18.15 11.72
C ALA A 3 10.74 -17.54 11.88
N TRP A 4 10.56 -16.25 11.58
CA TRP A 4 9.24 -15.59 11.65
C TRP A 4 8.28 -16.08 10.57
N ARG A 5 8.81 -16.33 9.37
CA ARG A 5 8.04 -16.94 8.28
C ARG A 5 7.59 -18.35 8.66
N ASP A 6 8.52 -19.18 9.13
CA ASP A 6 8.25 -20.58 9.44
C ASP A 6 7.30 -20.71 10.64
N GLU A 7 7.38 -19.80 11.62
CA GLU A 7 6.44 -19.70 12.74
C GLU A 7 5.04 -19.22 12.31
N ALA A 8 4.95 -18.26 11.37
CA ALA A 8 3.69 -17.82 10.79
C ALA A 8 3.02 -18.92 9.94
N ILE A 9 3.80 -19.67 9.15
CA ILE A 9 3.34 -20.84 8.42
C ILE A 9 2.83 -21.92 9.39
N ALA A 10 3.56 -22.19 10.48
CA ALA A 10 3.13 -23.15 11.50
C ALA A 10 1.81 -22.76 12.18
N ARG A 11 1.50 -21.46 12.25
CA ARG A 11 0.22 -20.94 12.74
C ARG A 11 -0.88 -20.87 11.67
N GLY A 12 -0.59 -21.24 10.43
CA GLY A 12 -1.52 -21.16 9.29
C GLY A 12 -1.72 -19.74 8.74
N ASP A 13 -0.97 -18.75 9.23
CA ASP A 13 -1.06 -17.36 8.79
C ASP A 13 -0.07 -17.09 7.65
N LEU A 14 -0.49 -17.45 6.43
CA LEU A 14 0.32 -17.31 5.22
C LEU A 14 0.56 -15.84 4.85
N ASN A 15 -0.33 -14.93 5.25
CA ASN A 15 -0.17 -13.50 4.98
C ASN A 15 0.97 -12.92 5.82
N LEU A 16 1.01 -13.24 7.12
CA LEU A 16 2.12 -12.86 8.00
C LEU A 16 3.44 -13.49 7.56
N ALA A 17 3.41 -14.69 6.97
CA ALA A 17 4.61 -15.33 6.45
C ALA A 17 5.21 -14.59 5.23
N GLN A 18 4.38 -13.95 4.40
CA GLN A 18 4.81 -13.24 3.19
C GLN A 18 5.28 -11.81 3.46
N GLN A 19 4.77 -11.15 4.50
CA GLN A 19 5.10 -9.76 4.84
C GLN A 19 6.60 -9.46 4.92
N PRO A 20 7.45 -10.28 5.57
CA PRO A 20 8.87 -9.96 5.68
C PRO A 20 9.59 -9.89 4.34
N GLU A 21 9.24 -10.76 3.39
CA GLU A 21 9.81 -10.72 2.04
C GLU A 21 9.31 -9.49 1.27
N GLN A 22 8.03 -9.14 1.42
CA GLN A 22 7.48 -7.93 0.80
C GLN A 22 8.16 -6.67 1.33
N VAL A 23 8.34 -6.54 2.65
CA VAL A 23 9.05 -5.41 3.27
C VAL A 23 10.46 -5.29 2.70
N TRP A 24 11.18 -6.41 2.58
CA TRP A 24 12.53 -6.41 2.02
C TRP A 24 12.55 -6.00 0.55
N ARG A 25 11.64 -6.53 -0.26
CA ARG A 25 11.52 -6.17 -1.68
C ARG A 25 11.21 -4.68 -1.86
N THR A 26 10.27 -4.15 -1.09
CA THR A 26 9.93 -2.72 -1.12
C THR A 26 11.12 -1.86 -0.69
N PHE A 27 11.85 -2.26 0.35
CA PHE A 27 13.06 -1.55 0.79
C PHE A 27 14.11 -1.49 -0.31
N ILE A 28 14.40 -2.62 -0.96
CA ILE A 28 15.35 -2.67 -2.08
C ILE A 28 14.86 -1.82 -3.25
N GLY A 29 13.57 -1.89 -3.60
CA GLY A 29 13.00 -1.06 -4.66
C GLY A 29 13.14 0.44 -4.42
N VAL A 30 12.91 0.90 -3.18
CA VAL A 30 13.13 2.31 -2.80
C VAL A 30 14.60 2.72 -2.96
N LEU A 31 15.54 1.84 -2.64
CA LEU A 31 16.97 2.11 -2.83
C LEU A 31 17.35 2.15 -4.32
N ASP A 32 16.80 1.25 -5.13
CA ASP A 32 17.04 1.23 -6.58
C ASP A 32 16.48 2.50 -7.26
N ASP A 33 15.28 2.92 -6.88
CA ASP A 33 14.68 4.18 -7.34
C ASP A 33 15.51 5.39 -6.91
N PHE A 34 15.99 5.39 -5.66
CA PHE A 34 16.86 6.43 -5.13
C PHE A 34 18.15 6.56 -5.94
N VAL A 35 18.84 5.45 -6.21
CA VAL A 35 20.04 5.46 -7.06
C VAL A 35 19.68 5.96 -8.45
N THR A 36 18.60 5.48 -9.05
CA THR A 36 18.17 5.88 -10.40
C THR A 36 17.94 7.39 -10.52
N VAL A 37 17.40 8.04 -9.49
CA VAL A 37 17.09 9.47 -9.50
C VAL A 37 18.30 10.33 -9.14
N PHE A 38 19.13 9.89 -8.19
CA PHE A 38 20.15 10.74 -7.56
C PHE A 38 21.61 10.29 -7.81
N ASP A 39 21.87 9.32 -8.70
CA ASP A 39 23.20 8.71 -8.94
C ASP A 39 24.34 9.74 -9.13
N ALA A 40 24.06 10.85 -9.82
CA ALA A 40 25.05 11.86 -10.17
C ALA A 40 25.09 13.07 -9.23
N GLU A 41 24.23 13.14 -8.21
CA GLU A 41 24.15 14.27 -7.29
C GLU A 41 24.97 14.03 -6.02
N THR A 42 25.79 15.02 -5.66
CA THR A 42 26.41 15.05 -4.34
C THR A 42 25.40 15.61 -3.35
N MET A 43 25.09 14.84 -2.31
CA MET A 43 24.17 15.26 -1.26
C MET A 43 24.79 15.09 0.12
N THR A 44 24.28 15.87 1.07
CA THR A 44 24.59 15.73 2.49
C THR A 44 23.83 14.55 3.09
N LEU A 45 24.29 14.08 4.26
CA LEU A 45 23.60 13.02 5.00
C LEU A 45 22.16 13.40 5.38
N SER A 46 21.89 14.70 5.60
CA SER A 46 20.54 15.18 5.92
C SER A 46 19.60 15.03 4.73
N GLU A 47 20.06 15.43 3.54
CA GLU A 47 19.27 15.33 2.31
C GLU A 47 18.99 13.87 1.93
N LEU A 48 19.98 12.98 2.11
CA LEU A 48 19.79 11.53 1.95
C LEU A 48 18.68 11.01 2.86
N LYS A 49 18.70 11.40 4.14
CA LYS A 49 17.70 10.97 5.12
C LYS A 49 16.31 11.45 4.72
N ASP A 50 16.17 12.72 4.34
CA ASP A 50 14.89 13.30 3.96
C ASP A 50 14.33 12.65 2.70
N ALA A 51 15.19 12.38 1.70
CA ALA A 51 14.81 11.67 0.48
C ALA A 51 14.36 10.23 0.75
N LEU A 52 15.09 9.47 1.57
CA LEU A 52 14.70 8.12 1.96
C LEU A 52 13.37 8.11 2.75
N GLN A 53 13.18 9.06 3.65
CA GLN A 53 11.96 9.18 4.43
C GLN A 53 10.74 9.46 3.53
N ALA A 54 10.89 10.36 2.56
CA ALA A 54 9.87 10.60 1.54
C ALA A 54 9.60 9.38 0.63
N GLY A 55 10.65 8.61 0.30
CA GLY A 55 10.54 7.36 -0.46
C GLY A 55 9.77 6.27 0.29
N PHE A 56 10.02 6.11 1.59
CA PHE A 56 9.30 5.14 2.43
C PHE A 56 7.86 5.56 2.71
N ASP A 57 7.57 6.86 2.87
CA ASP A 57 6.20 7.34 3.08
C ASP A 57 5.29 7.07 1.86
N ASN A 58 5.87 7.01 0.65
CA ASN A 58 5.15 6.67 -0.58
C ASN A 58 5.19 5.17 -0.92
N ALA A 59 5.92 4.37 -0.16
CA ALA A 59 6.08 2.95 -0.43
C ALA A 59 4.79 2.19 -0.09
N ASN A 60 4.04 1.81 -1.12
CA ASN A 60 2.83 1.02 -0.97
C ASN A 60 3.18 -0.46 -0.80
N TYR A 61 2.63 -1.09 0.25
CA TYR A 61 2.69 -2.54 0.40
C TYR A 61 1.81 -3.20 -0.66
N SER A 62 2.31 -4.24 -1.33
CA SER A 62 1.52 -5.01 -2.28
C SER A 62 0.29 -5.56 -1.57
N GLY A 63 -0.90 -5.19 -2.06
CA GLY A 63 -2.17 -5.56 -1.46
C GLY A 63 -2.31 -7.06 -1.27
N ILE A 64 -3.15 -7.44 -0.30
CA ILE A 64 -3.51 -8.83 0.01
C ILE A 64 -3.89 -9.52 -1.31
N PRO A 65 -3.23 -10.64 -1.70
CA PRO A 65 -3.56 -11.35 -2.93
C PRO A 65 -5.05 -11.73 -2.91
N ALA A 66 -5.75 -11.46 -4.01
CA ALA A 66 -7.15 -11.81 -4.11
C ALA A 66 -7.32 -13.33 -4.07
N THR A 67 -8.07 -13.83 -3.09
CA THR A 67 -8.40 -15.26 -2.97
C THR A 67 -9.68 -15.59 -3.75
N MET A 68 -9.87 -16.86 -4.12
CA MET A 68 -11.02 -17.31 -4.93
C MET A 68 -12.39 -17.01 -4.28
N ASP A 69 -12.42 -16.93 -2.95
CA ASP A 69 -13.58 -16.52 -2.16
C ASP A 69 -13.19 -15.29 -1.33
N GLN A 70 -13.63 -14.10 -1.76
CA GLN A 70 -13.31 -12.85 -1.09
C GLN A 70 -14.45 -11.84 -1.23
N VAL A 71 -14.71 -11.08 -0.16
CA VAL A 71 -15.50 -9.85 -0.20
C VAL A 71 -14.57 -8.67 -0.49
N ARG A 72 -14.85 -7.95 -1.59
CA ARG A 72 -14.10 -6.73 -1.94
C ARG A 72 -14.65 -5.54 -1.16
N VAL A 73 -13.76 -4.85 -0.45
CA VAL A 73 -14.06 -3.58 0.24
C VAL A 73 -13.29 -2.46 -0.46
N SER A 74 -14.00 -1.51 -1.04
CA SER A 74 -13.42 -0.37 -1.75
C SER A 74 -14.18 0.92 -1.47
N GLU A 75 -13.52 2.05 -1.69
CA GLU A 75 -14.16 3.36 -1.66
C GLU A 75 -15.13 3.52 -2.85
N SER A 76 -16.22 4.25 -2.66
CA SER A 76 -17.26 4.45 -3.67
C SER A 76 -16.84 5.35 -4.85
N GLY A 77 -15.73 6.09 -4.73
CA GLY A 77 -15.28 7.07 -5.73
C GLY A 77 -14.59 6.46 -6.96
N ILE A 78 -13.98 5.28 -6.84
CA ILE A 78 -13.27 4.61 -7.92
C ILE A 78 -13.75 3.16 -7.96
N VAL A 79 -14.93 2.94 -8.54
CA VAL A 79 -15.42 1.59 -8.80
C VAL A 79 -15.21 1.31 -10.29
N GLN A 80 -14.16 0.56 -10.61
CA GLN A 80 -14.06 -0.08 -11.93
C GLN A 80 -15.27 -1.01 -12.08
N GLY A 81 -15.89 -1.01 -13.26
CA GLY A 81 -17.16 -1.68 -13.55
C GLY A 81 -17.06 -3.20 -13.48
N GLU A 82 -16.99 -3.74 -12.27
CA GLU A 82 -17.14 -5.17 -11.99
C GLU A 82 -18.61 -5.49 -11.67
N HIS A 83 -19.03 -6.70 -12.04
CA HIS A 83 -20.35 -7.21 -11.74
C HIS A 83 -20.34 -7.84 -10.34
N TYR A 84 -21.02 -7.20 -9.38
CA TYR A 84 -21.24 -7.75 -8.04
C TYR A 84 -22.70 -8.15 -7.90
N ASP A 85 -22.96 -9.39 -7.45
CA ASP A 85 -24.33 -9.86 -7.17
C ASP A 85 -24.97 -9.13 -5.99
N THR A 86 -24.16 -8.65 -5.04
CA THR A 86 -24.64 -7.92 -3.87
C THR A 86 -23.60 -6.88 -3.43
N THR A 87 -24.05 -5.65 -3.18
CA THR A 87 -23.22 -4.53 -2.73
C THR A 87 -23.77 -3.94 -1.44
N ILE A 88 -22.91 -3.75 -0.45
CA ILE A 88 -23.24 -3.09 0.82
C ILE A 88 -22.52 -1.73 0.88
N VAL A 89 -23.28 -0.65 1.08
CA VAL A 89 -22.73 0.70 1.20
C VAL A 89 -22.65 1.08 2.68
N PHE A 90 -21.44 1.37 3.14
CA PHE A 90 -21.20 1.87 4.49
C PHE A 90 -21.24 3.40 4.52
N GLY A 91 -21.74 3.97 5.62
CA GLY A 91 -21.67 5.41 5.84
C GLY A 91 -22.56 6.27 4.94
N ALA A 92 -23.66 5.70 4.41
CA ALA A 92 -24.69 6.40 3.65
C ALA A 92 -25.54 7.37 4.49
N THR A 93 -24.88 8.35 5.10
CA THR A 93 -25.49 9.43 5.87
C THR A 93 -25.57 10.70 5.02
N ASN A 94 -26.49 11.61 5.36
CA ASN A 94 -26.65 12.90 4.67
C ASN A 94 -25.40 13.79 4.71
N THR A 95 -24.45 13.51 5.60
CA THR A 95 -23.18 14.25 5.71
C THR A 95 -22.10 13.70 4.78
N ASN A 96 -22.10 12.39 4.55
CA ASN A 96 -21.05 11.69 3.81
C ASN A 96 -21.44 11.44 2.35
N LEU A 97 -22.74 11.41 2.05
CA LEU A 97 -23.30 11.13 0.73
C LEU A 97 -24.41 12.16 0.40
N PRO A 98 -24.32 12.90 -0.73
CA PRO A 98 -23.26 12.84 -1.73
C PRO A 98 -21.94 13.43 -1.23
N GLY A 99 -20.81 12.83 -1.63
CA GLY A 99 -19.48 13.31 -1.27
C GLY A 99 -19.29 14.76 -1.72
N THR A 100 -18.96 15.65 -0.79
CA THR A 100 -18.65 17.04 -1.13
C THR A 100 -17.24 17.10 -1.75
N VAL A 101 -17.15 17.36 -3.04
CA VAL A 101 -15.86 17.60 -3.70
C VAL A 101 -15.31 18.91 -3.14
N LYS A 102 -14.30 18.84 -2.28
CA LYS A 102 -13.58 20.04 -1.83
C LYS A 102 -12.73 20.54 -3.01
N THR A 103 -13.31 21.40 -3.84
CA THR A 103 -12.54 22.19 -4.81
C THR A 103 -11.60 23.08 -4.01
N LYS A 104 -10.33 22.69 -3.96
CA LYS A 104 -9.26 23.59 -3.51
C LYS A 104 -9.16 24.68 -4.59
N ALA A 105 -9.74 25.84 -4.30
CA ALA A 105 -9.58 27.02 -5.14
C ALA A 105 -8.07 27.35 -5.16
N ILE A 106 -7.52 27.37 -6.37
CA ILE A 106 -6.22 27.98 -6.66
C ILE A 106 -6.49 29.45 -7.00
#